data_AF-A0A1X2HKF6-F1
#
_entry.id   AF-A0A1X2HKF6-F1
#
_cell.length_a   1.000
_cell.length_b   1.000
_cell.length_c   1.000
_cell.angle_alpha   90.00
_cell.angle_beta   90.00
_cell.angle_gamma   90.00
#
_symmetry.space_group_name_H-M   'P 1'
#
loop_
_entity.id
_entity.type
_entity.pdbx_description
1 polymer ?
#
loop_
_entity_poly.entity_id
_entity_poly.type
_entity_poly.pdbx_seq_one_letter_code
_entity_poly.pdbx_strand_id
1 'polypeptide(L)'
;HTKPIIFKMGSLNCRGLIKTARPQTRTDMIRRLYSQSLSLLAVQESHATETHQPTLNKYFPNQNQTLWTSDCGLISFSPEYQLQPIPFTNDSRCLAAKVTHSTNLFHPFFVL
;
A
#
# COMPACT_ATOMS: atom_id res chain seq x y z
N HIS A 1 13.36 12.94 26.57
CA HIS A 1 13.14 13.42 25.18
C HIS A 1 12.44 12.34 24.37
N THR A 2 11.19 12.56 23.98
CA THR A 2 10.47 11.71 23.03
C THR A 2 10.99 11.99 21.62
N LYS A 3 11.48 10.97 20.91
CA LYS A 3 11.83 11.11 19.50
C LYS A 3 10.54 11.29 18.69
N PRO A 4 10.51 12.21 17.71
CA PRO A 4 9.34 12.37 16.83
C PRO A 4 9.14 11.10 15.99
N ILE A 5 7.89 10.66 15.87
CA ILE A 5 7.50 9.61 14.92
C ILE A 5 7.41 10.27 13.54
N ILE A 6 8.22 9.80 12.60
CA ILE A 6 8.21 10.31 11.23
C ILE A 6 7.30 9.42 10.38
N PHE A 7 6.20 9.99 9.90
CA PHE A 7 5.29 9.33 8.97
C PHE A 7 5.49 9.89 7.56
N LYS A 8 5.84 9.03 6.59
CA LYS A 8 6.04 9.41 5.19
C LYS A 8 5.02 8.72 4.31
N MET A 9 4.16 9.50 3.65
CA MET A 9 3.19 8.97 2.71
C MET A 9 3.55 9.38 1.28
N GLY A 10 3.42 8.44 0.35
CA GLY A 10 3.54 8.69 -1.08
C GLY A 10 2.28 8.30 -1.83
N SER A 11 2.15 8.82 -3.06
CA SER A 11 1.16 8.36 -4.03
C SER A 11 1.82 8.10 -5.38
N LEU A 12 1.34 7.09 -6.11
CA LEU A 12 1.87 6.73 -7.41
C LEU A 12 0.82 6.11 -8.33
N ASN A 13 0.62 6.74 -9.49
CA ASN A 13 -0.01 6.07 -10.61
C ASN A 13 0.99 5.09 -11.25
N CYS A 14 0.70 3.79 -11.15
CA CYS A 14 1.63 2.72 -11.48
C CYS A 14 1.52 2.23 -12.94
N ARG A 15 0.43 2.57 -13.65
CA ARG A 15 0.10 2.06 -15.00
C ARG A 15 0.30 0.55 -15.10
N GLY A 16 -0.27 -0.17 -14.13
CA GLY A 16 -0.16 -1.60 -13.88
C GLY A 16 1.07 -1.98 -13.07
N LEU A 17 0.89 -2.47 -11.84
CA LEU A 17 2.00 -2.89 -10.98
C LEU A 17 2.52 -4.30 -11.31
N ILE A 18 1.66 -5.16 -11.88
CA ILE A 18 1.99 -6.57 -12.18
C ILE A 18 3.05 -6.73 -13.28
N LYS A 19 3.07 -5.82 -14.27
CA LYS A 19 3.95 -5.80 -15.45
C LYS A 19 4.12 -7.19 -16.10
N THR A 20 3.02 -7.85 -16.46
CA THR A 20 2.99 -9.24 -16.99
C THR A 20 3.95 -9.47 -18.16
N ALA A 21 4.07 -8.52 -19.08
CA ALA A 21 4.96 -8.62 -20.23
C ALA A 21 6.46 -8.49 -19.88
N ARG A 22 6.82 -7.84 -18.76
CA ARG A 22 8.20 -7.62 -18.31
C ARG A 22 8.33 -7.71 -16.79
N PRO A 23 8.34 -8.93 -16.21
CA PRO A 23 8.38 -9.13 -14.76
C PRO A 23 9.61 -8.51 -14.07
N GLN A 24 10.74 -8.37 -14.78
CA GLN A 24 11.95 -7.72 -14.23
C GLN A 24 11.67 -6.26 -13.86
N THR A 25 10.91 -5.55 -14.71
CA THR A 25 10.51 -4.16 -14.46
C THR A 25 9.65 -4.03 -13.20
N ARG A 26 8.82 -5.03 -12.87
CA ARG A 26 8.10 -5.06 -11.60
C ARG A 26 9.07 -5.12 -10.43
N THR A 27 10.03 -6.04 -10.44
CA THR A 27 11.02 -6.18 -9.36
C THR A 27 11.83 -4.89 -9.16
N ASP A 28 12.28 -4.26 -10.24
CA ASP A 28 13.04 -3.00 -10.17
C ASP A 28 12.20 -1.84 -9.64
N MET A 29 10.95 -1.73 -10.10
CA MET A 29 9.99 -0.75 -9.60
C MET A 29 9.75 -0.93 -8.11
N ILE A 30 9.47 -2.16 -7.66
CA ILE A 30 9.24 -2.47 -6.26
C ILE A 30 10.47 -2.14 -5.41
N ARG A 31 11.68 -2.52 -5.87
CA ARG A 31 12.95 -2.14 -5.20
C ARG A 31 13.08 -0.62 -5.09
N ARG A 32 12.72 0.11 -6.14
CA ARG A 32 12.71 1.59 -6.11
C ARG A 32 11.73 2.12 -5.08
N LEU A 33 10.53 1.54 -4.94
CA LEU A 33 9.56 1.95 -3.91
C LEU A 33 10.13 1.77 -2.50
N TYR A 34 10.78 0.64 -2.21
CA TYR A 34 11.45 0.44 -0.91
C TYR A 34 12.52 1.49 -0.62
N SER A 35 13.28 1.90 -1.64
CA SER A 35 14.35 2.90 -1.47
C SER A 35 13.85 4.30 -1.05
N GLN A 36 12.55 4.57 -1.17
CA GLN A 36 11.98 5.87 -0.79
C GLN A 36 11.72 6.01 0.72
N SER A 37 11.86 4.90 1.48
CA SER A 37 11.63 4.88 2.93
C SER A 37 10.26 5.45 3.33
N LEU A 38 9.22 5.11 2.57
CA LEU A 38 7.84 5.47 2.86
C LEU A 38 7.30 4.64 4.03
N SER A 39 6.36 5.21 4.79
CA SER A 39 5.52 4.50 5.75
C SER A 39 4.36 3.82 5.03
N LEU A 40 3.62 4.60 4.23
CA LEU A 40 2.52 4.14 3.39
C LEU A 40 2.70 4.63 1.94
N LEU A 41 2.17 3.86 1.00
CA LEU A 41 2.06 4.22 -0.40
C LEU A 41 0.66 3.92 -0.93
N ALA A 42 -0.02 4.96 -1.42
CA ALA A 42 -1.21 4.82 -2.23
C ALA A 42 -0.82 4.61 -3.69
N VAL A 43 -1.40 3.62 -4.35
CA VAL A 43 -1.18 3.37 -5.78
C VAL A 43 -2.48 3.43 -6.56
N GLN A 44 -2.43 4.02 -7.75
CA GLN A 44 -3.52 4.06 -8.72
C GLN A 44 -3.13 3.35 -10.02
N GLU A 45 -4.12 2.98 -10.82
CA GLU A 45 -3.94 2.12 -12.00
C GLU A 45 -3.10 0.88 -11.66
N SER A 46 -3.36 0.23 -10.53
CA SER A 46 -2.57 -0.90 -10.05
C SER A 46 -2.79 -2.16 -10.91
N HIS A 47 -4.00 -2.31 -11.47
CA HIS A 47 -4.49 -3.52 -12.12
C HIS A 47 -4.33 -4.77 -11.24
N ALA A 48 -4.52 -4.58 -9.92
CA ALA A 48 -4.47 -5.62 -8.90
C ALA A 48 -5.77 -6.42 -8.85
N THR A 49 -6.11 -7.08 -9.97
CA THR A 49 -7.23 -8.03 -10.03
C THR A 49 -7.05 -9.14 -8.98
N GLU A 50 -8.14 -9.80 -8.59
CA GLU A 50 -8.12 -10.90 -7.61
C GLU A 50 -7.08 -11.97 -7.95
N THR A 51 -6.89 -12.25 -9.23
CA THR A 51 -5.87 -13.19 -9.74
C THR A 51 -4.43 -12.71 -9.57
N HIS A 52 -4.19 -11.39 -9.56
CA HIS A 52 -2.86 -10.78 -9.46
C HIS A 52 -2.47 -10.46 -8.01
N GLN A 53 -3.43 -10.20 -7.12
CA GLN A 53 -3.18 -9.81 -5.73
C GLN A 53 -2.26 -10.79 -4.97
N PRO A 54 -2.44 -12.13 -5.04
CA PRO A 54 -1.52 -13.06 -4.38
C PRO A 54 -0.06 -12.90 -4.84
N THR A 55 0.15 -12.55 -6.11
CA THR A 55 1.49 -12.30 -6.65
C THR A 55 2.05 -10.99 -6.11
N LEU A 56 1.24 -9.92 -6.08
CA LEU A 56 1.65 -8.62 -5.56
C LEU A 56 1.99 -8.70 -4.06
N ASN A 57 1.19 -9.41 -3.27
CA ASN A 57 1.41 -9.58 -1.84
C ASN A 57 2.76 -10.23 -1.52
N LYS A 58 3.27 -11.14 -2.36
CA LYS A 58 4.60 -11.74 -2.17
C LYS A 58 5.75 -10.73 -2.18
N TYR A 59 5.55 -9.57 -2.79
CA TYR A 59 6.58 -8.52 -2.87
C TYR A 59 6.55 -7.55 -1.70
N PHE A 60 5.50 -7.58 -0.88
CA PHE A 60 5.36 -6.72 0.30
C PHE A 60 5.47 -7.59 1.56
N PRO A 61 6.50 -7.39 2.41
CA PRO A 61 6.88 -8.30 3.49
C PRO A 61 5.77 -8.46 4.53
N ASN A 62 4.89 -7.47 4.63
CA ASN A 62 3.72 -7.48 5.49
C ASN A 62 2.48 -7.77 4.64
N GLN A 63 2.31 -9.01 4.17
CA GLN A 63 1.22 -9.42 3.27
C GLN A 63 -0.19 -9.03 3.77
N ASN A 64 -0.35 -8.89 5.09
CA ASN A 64 -1.59 -8.46 5.73
C ASN A 64 -1.74 -6.92 5.86
N GLN A 65 -0.79 -6.16 5.32
CA GLN A 65 -0.73 -4.70 5.36
C GLN A 65 -0.73 -4.09 3.96
N THR A 66 -1.34 -4.80 3.02
CA THR A 66 -1.71 -4.29 1.71
C THR A 66 -3.21 -4.42 1.53
N LEU A 67 -3.84 -3.35 1.07
CA LEU A 67 -5.24 -3.34 0.66
C LEU A 67 -5.29 -3.10 -0.85
N TRP A 68 -6.19 -3.79 -1.54
CA TRP A 68 -6.33 -3.71 -2.98
C TRP A 68 -7.80 -3.57 -3.36
N THR A 69 -8.03 -2.74 -4.36
CA THR A 69 -9.13 -2.90 -5.30
C THR A 69 -8.55 -3.35 -6.65
N SER A 70 -9.37 -3.52 -7.69
CA SER A 70 -8.83 -3.79 -9.03
C SER A 70 -7.95 -2.67 -9.58
N ASP A 71 -8.22 -1.41 -9.20
CA ASP A 71 -7.59 -0.23 -9.81
C ASP A 71 -6.65 0.51 -8.86
N CYS A 72 -6.81 0.36 -7.56
CA CYS A 72 -6.04 1.07 -6.55
C CYS A 72 -5.47 0.12 -5.49
N GLY A 73 -4.54 0.62 -4.69
CA GLY A 73 -3.99 -0.12 -3.57
C GLY A 73 -3.43 0.81 -2.51
N LEU A 74 -3.37 0.31 -1.28
CA LEU A 74 -2.70 0.96 -0.17
C LEU A 74 -1.72 -0.03 0.44
N ILE A 75 -0.45 0.35 0.48
CA ILE A 75 0.65 -0.52 0.87
C ILE A 75 1.32 0.07 2.11
N SER A 76 1.44 -0.72 3.17
CA SER A 76 2.30 -0.38 4.30
C SER A 76 3.69 -1.00 4.17
N PHE A 77 4.70 -0.16 4.30
CA PHE A 77 6.10 -0.57 4.29
C PHE A 77 6.67 -0.74 5.71
N SER A 78 5.93 -0.33 6.75
CA SER A 78 6.31 -0.54 8.15
C SER A 78 5.33 -1.50 8.84
N PRO A 79 5.82 -2.49 9.61
CA PRO A 79 4.96 -3.39 10.39
C PRO A 79 4.23 -2.67 11.54
N GLU A 80 4.61 -1.43 11.84
CA GLU A 80 4.03 -0.64 12.92
C GLU A 80 2.67 -0.04 12.53
N TYR A 81 2.40 0.13 11.23
CA TYR A 81 1.12 0.63 10.75
C TYR A 81 0.22 -0.50 10.28
N GLN A 82 -0.96 -0.59 10.89
CA GLN A 82 -1.99 -1.54 10.54
C GLN A 82 -3.06 -0.88 9.67
N LEU A 83 -3.42 -1.52 8.56
CA LEU A 83 -4.44 -1.07 7.63
C LEU A 83 -5.73 -1.86 7.83
N GLN A 84 -6.84 -1.14 7.97
CA GLN A 84 -8.18 -1.72 7.99
C GLN A 84 -9.03 -1.07 6.89
N PRO A 85 -9.59 -1.84 5.94
CA PRO A 85 -10.40 -1.28 4.87
C PRO A 85 -11.71 -0.70 5.42
N ILE A 86 -12.16 0.40 4.83
CA ILE A 86 -13.45 1.02 5.12
C ILE A 86 -14.34 0.86 3.89
N PRO A 87 -15.43 0.08 3.98
CA PRO A 87 -16.42 0.04 2.91
C PRO A 87 -17.13 1.38 2.84
N PHE A 88 -16.81 2.20 1.84
CA PHE A 88 -17.45 3.51 1.64
C PHE A 88 -18.01 3.70 0.22
N THR A 89 -17.53 2.93 -0.75
CA THR A 89 -17.99 2.96 -2.15
C THR A 89 -17.72 1.63 -2.84
N ASN A 90 -18.45 1.38 -3.93
CA ASN A 90 -18.24 0.25 -4.84
C ASN A 90 -17.35 0.63 -6.05
N ASP A 91 -16.93 1.89 -6.18
CA ASP A 91 -15.99 2.32 -7.23
C ASP A 91 -14.60 1.73 -6.95
N SER A 92 -14.12 0.87 -7.83
CA SER A 92 -12.82 0.22 -7.70
C SER A 92 -11.64 1.22 -7.77
N ARG A 93 -11.85 2.44 -8.24
CA ARG A 93 -10.83 3.50 -8.26
C ARG A 93 -10.68 4.20 -6.92
N CYS A 94 -11.47 3.82 -5.93
CA CYS A 94 -11.50 4.43 -4.61
C CYS A 94 -11.17 3.39 -3.53
N LEU A 95 -10.33 3.76 -2.57
CA LEU A 95 -9.96 2.90 -1.45
C LEU A 95 -9.79 3.74 -0.20
N ALA A 96 -10.66 3.53 0.79
CA ALA A 96 -10.50 4.15 2.10
C ALA A 96 -10.00 3.13 3.12
N ALA A 97 -9.15 3.60 4.03
CA ALA A 97 -8.62 2.77 5.10
C ALA A 97 -8.46 3.56 6.39
N LYS A 98 -8.71 2.88 7.51
CA LYS A 98 -8.26 3.30 8.83
C LYS A 98 -6.84 2.82 9.03
N VAL A 99 -5.97 3.71 9.50
CA VAL A 99 -4.59 3.43 9.85
C VAL A 99 -4.45 3.50 11.37
N THR A 100 -3.94 2.43 11.98
CA THR A 100 -3.62 2.36 13.41
C THR A 100 -2.14 2.08 13.60
N HIS A 101 -1.59 2.50 14.75
CA HIS A 101 -0.27 2.08 15.19
C HIS A 101 -0.38 0.80 16.02
N SER A 102 0.52 -0.16 15.84
CA SER A 102 0.51 -1.46 16.54
C SER A 102 0.53 -1.35 18.07
N THR A 103 1.10 -0.25 18.58
CA THR A 103 1.19 0.07 20.02
C THR A 103 0.33 1.27 20.45
N ASN A 104 -0.59 1.74 19.58
CA ASN A 104 -1.47 2.88 19.86
C ASN A 104 -0.73 4.18 20.27
N LEU A 105 0.47 4.43 19.71
CA LEU A 105 1.26 5.65 20.01
C LEU A 105 0.55 6.95 19.63
N PHE A 106 -0.42 6.89 18.71
CA PHE A 106 -1.22 8.03 18.30
C PHE A 106 -2.64 7.57 17.94
N HIS A 107 -3.57 8.53 17.93
CA HIS A 107 -4.96 8.27 17.55
C HIS A 107 -5.06 7.81 16.10
N PRO A 108 -5.86 6.77 15.80
CA PRO A 108 -6.06 6.32 14.44
C PRO A 108 -6.47 7.45 13.49
N PHE A 109 -6.02 7.38 12.25
CA PHE A 109 -6.41 8.32 11.20
C PHE A 109 -6.92 7.59 9.96
N PHE A 110 -7.44 8.35 9.01
CA PHE A 110 -8.09 7.83 7.82
C PHE A 110 -7.37 8.29 6.56
N VAL A 111 -7.29 7.39 5.58
CA VAL A 111 -6.76 7.64 4.24
C VAL A 111 -7.85 7.34 3.22
N LEU A 112 -7.93 8.13 2.16
CA LEU A 112 -8.84 8.03 1.03
C LEU A 112 -8.06 8.07 -0.29
#